data_AF-A0A842TCM7-F1
#
_entry.id   AF-A0A842TCM7-F1
#
_cell.length_a   1.000
_cell.length_b   1.000
_cell.length_c   1.000
_cell.angle_alpha   90.00
_cell.angle_beta   90.00
_cell.angle_gamma   90.00
#
_symmetry.space_group_name_H-M   'P 1'
#
loop_
_entity.id
_entity.type
_entity.pdbx_description
1 polymer ?
#
loop_
_entity_poly.entity_id
_entity_poly.type
_entity_poly.pdbx_seq_one_letter_code
_entity_poly.pdbx_strand_id
1 'polypeptide(L)'
;MIEFVRVLNNDIERDVRESALFASRKDYIKKSMSKKEWFNYLIKEHSVIETILIKIRFCNIKKDVASHLVRHTKNHPRYFMQTSRPDIVKKERDPDELIGLEIVLNPLALINMARQRLCFNSQEATRKEMIGLKNYLLGETDAFLNTLGFVLVPDCVYRGAFCSQRDLGLAKCCYNTVNTFGVVSERYAIFAGRFN
;
A
#
# COMPACT_ATOMS: atom_id res chain seq x y z
N MET A 1 9.02 12.17 2.15
CA MET A 1 7.71 12.86 2.23
C MET A 1 6.86 12.51 1.02
N ILE A 2 5.55 12.35 1.19
CA ILE A 2 4.62 12.15 0.06
C ILE A 2 4.32 13.48 -0.59
N GLU A 3 4.54 13.58 -1.89
CA GLU A 3 4.15 14.76 -2.68
C GLU A 3 2.72 14.59 -3.20
N PHE A 4 2.39 13.43 -3.75
CA PHE A 4 1.02 13.09 -4.15
C PHE A 4 0.82 11.58 -4.31
N VAL A 5 -0.47 11.20 -4.32
CA VAL A 5 -0.95 9.93 -4.87
C VAL A 5 -1.99 10.25 -5.95
N ARG A 6 -1.90 9.59 -7.11
CA ARG A 6 -2.83 9.79 -8.24
C ARG A 6 -3.28 8.44 -8.81
N VAL A 7 -4.57 8.31 -9.07
CA VAL A 7 -5.13 7.22 -9.88
C VAL A 7 -4.93 7.53 -11.36
N LEU A 8 -4.39 6.58 -12.13
CA LEU A 8 -4.06 6.79 -13.55
C LEU A 8 -5.20 6.39 -14.49
N ASN A 9 -6.08 5.48 -14.06
CA ASN A 9 -7.26 5.08 -14.82
C ASN A 9 -8.27 6.23 -14.89
N ASN A 10 -9.04 6.28 -15.98
CA ASN A 10 -10.11 7.27 -16.14
C ASN A 10 -11.37 6.91 -15.33
N ASP A 11 -11.72 5.62 -15.24
CA ASP A 11 -12.92 5.13 -14.56
C ASP A 11 -12.64 3.80 -13.86
N ILE A 12 -12.07 3.88 -12.64
CA ILE A 12 -11.72 2.69 -11.84
C ILE A 12 -12.93 1.86 -11.44
N GLU A 13 -14.10 2.47 -11.25
CA GLU A 13 -15.30 1.75 -10.85
C GLU A 13 -15.78 0.86 -11.98
N ARG A 14 -15.78 1.39 -13.20
CA ARG A 14 -16.08 0.60 -14.38
C ARG A 14 -15.06 -0.52 -14.58
N ASP A 15 -13.77 -0.22 -14.56
CA ASP A 15 -12.70 -1.21 -14.81
C ASP A 15 -12.82 -2.41 -13.88
N VAL A 16 -13.05 -2.16 -12.58
CA VAL A 16 -13.21 -3.21 -11.57
C VAL A 16 -14.52 -3.98 -11.74
N ARG A 17 -15.65 -3.27 -11.93
CA ARG A 17 -16.97 -3.91 -12.03
C ARG A 17 -17.13 -4.71 -13.30
N GLU A 18 -16.70 -4.17 -14.43
CA GLU A 18 -16.75 -4.84 -15.73
C GLU A 18 -15.94 -6.13 -15.68
N SER A 19 -14.72 -6.09 -15.13
CA SER A 19 -13.89 -7.28 -14.93
C SER A 19 -14.54 -8.31 -13.99
N ALA A 20 -15.13 -7.86 -12.88
CA ALA A 20 -15.78 -8.75 -11.91
C ALA A 20 -17.05 -9.42 -12.48
N LEU A 21 -17.87 -8.66 -13.22
CA LEU A 21 -19.08 -9.16 -13.86
C LEU A 21 -18.75 -10.08 -15.03
N PHE A 22 -17.76 -9.74 -15.84
CA PHE A 22 -17.24 -10.58 -16.91
C PHE A 22 -16.78 -11.95 -16.38
N ALA A 23 -15.96 -11.95 -15.31
CA ALA A 23 -15.52 -13.19 -14.65
C ALA A 23 -16.71 -14.02 -14.11
N SER A 24 -17.82 -13.36 -13.78
CA SER A 24 -19.06 -13.98 -13.31
C SER A 24 -20.06 -14.32 -14.42
N ARG A 25 -19.69 -14.12 -15.71
CA ARG A 25 -20.58 -14.27 -16.89
C ARG A 25 -21.87 -13.46 -16.78
N LYS A 26 -21.78 -12.24 -16.24
CA LYS A 26 -22.89 -11.30 -16.12
C LYS A 26 -22.64 -10.09 -17.01
N ASP A 27 -23.73 -9.52 -17.52
CA ASP A 27 -23.67 -8.27 -18.26
C ASP A 27 -23.28 -7.11 -17.35
N TYR A 28 -22.62 -6.11 -17.92
CA TYR A 28 -22.23 -4.91 -17.20
C TYR A 28 -23.47 -4.12 -16.75
N ILE A 29 -23.51 -3.79 -15.46
CA ILE A 29 -24.52 -2.92 -14.88
C ILE A 29 -23.82 -1.72 -14.26
N LYS A 30 -24.08 -0.54 -14.83
CA LYS A 30 -23.57 0.74 -14.33
C LYS A 30 -24.12 0.99 -12.93
N LYS A 31 -23.21 1.04 -11.97
CA LYS A 31 -23.51 1.29 -10.56
C LYS A 31 -22.24 1.82 -9.89
N SER A 32 -22.37 2.89 -9.13
CA SER A 32 -21.25 3.43 -8.35
C SER A 32 -20.84 2.48 -7.22
N MET A 33 -19.57 2.54 -6.81
CA MET A 33 -19.06 1.70 -5.73
C MET A 33 -19.05 2.45 -4.40
N SER A 34 -19.75 1.89 -3.41
CA SER A 34 -19.70 2.36 -2.04
C SER A 34 -18.33 2.08 -1.39
N LYS A 35 -18.00 2.80 -0.30
CA LYS A 35 -16.82 2.50 0.53
C LYS A 35 -16.79 1.04 1.01
N LYS A 36 -17.97 0.47 1.35
CA LYS A 36 -18.10 -0.96 1.72
C LYS A 36 -17.66 -1.87 0.57
N GLU A 37 -18.13 -1.61 -0.64
CA GLU A 37 -17.79 -2.41 -1.81
C GLU A 37 -16.28 -2.33 -2.09
N TRP A 38 -15.70 -1.13 -2.10
CA TRP A 38 -14.24 -0.95 -2.23
C TRP A 38 -13.46 -1.72 -1.17
N PHE A 39 -13.88 -1.62 0.08
CA PHE A 39 -13.24 -2.33 1.18
C PHE A 39 -13.26 -3.83 0.97
N ASN A 40 -14.40 -4.39 0.56
CA ASN A 40 -14.56 -5.81 0.30
C ASN A 40 -13.66 -6.30 -0.85
N TYR A 41 -13.50 -5.52 -1.92
CA TYR A 41 -12.58 -5.88 -3.00
C TYR A 41 -11.13 -5.87 -2.54
N LEU A 42 -10.74 -4.83 -1.79
CA LEU A 42 -9.38 -4.64 -1.30
C LEU A 42 -8.99 -5.65 -0.22
N ILE A 43 -9.84 -5.87 0.78
CA ILE A 43 -9.54 -6.76 1.92
C ILE A 43 -9.41 -8.23 1.49
N LYS A 44 -10.24 -8.65 0.53
CA LYS A 44 -10.23 -10.01 -0.02
C LYS A 44 -9.19 -10.19 -1.10
N GLU A 45 -8.45 -9.13 -1.45
CA GLU A 45 -7.42 -9.15 -2.48
C GLU A 45 -7.94 -9.70 -3.81
N HIS A 46 -9.17 -9.34 -4.16
CA HIS A 46 -9.76 -9.80 -5.41
C HIS A 46 -8.91 -9.30 -6.58
N SER A 47 -8.48 -10.20 -7.47
CA SER A 47 -7.58 -9.90 -8.59
C SER A 47 -8.06 -8.77 -9.50
N VAL A 48 -9.37 -8.48 -9.55
CA VAL A 48 -9.92 -7.35 -10.31
C VAL A 48 -9.36 -5.99 -9.88
N ILE A 49 -8.88 -5.84 -8.64
CA ILE A 49 -8.23 -4.58 -8.20
C ILE A 49 -6.91 -4.33 -8.94
N GLU A 50 -6.29 -5.36 -9.52
CA GLU A 50 -5.05 -5.23 -10.29
C GLU A 50 -5.23 -4.46 -11.61
N THR A 51 -6.47 -4.23 -12.04
CA THR A 51 -6.81 -3.37 -13.18
C THR A 51 -6.55 -1.88 -12.91
N ILE A 52 -6.48 -1.49 -11.63
CA ILE A 52 -6.22 -0.11 -11.23
C ILE A 52 -4.71 0.14 -11.18
N LEU A 53 -4.28 1.27 -11.73
CA LEU A 53 -2.92 1.78 -11.60
C LEU A 53 -2.94 3.07 -10.79
N ILE A 54 -2.10 3.12 -9.77
CA ILE A 54 -1.83 4.31 -8.97
C ILE A 54 -0.38 4.74 -9.15
N LYS A 55 -0.16 6.05 -9.17
CA LYS A 55 1.16 6.68 -9.16
C LYS A 55 1.36 7.38 -7.83
N ILE A 56 2.41 7.02 -7.13
CA ILE A 56 2.82 7.61 -5.86
C ILE A 56 4.14 8.33 -6.10
N ARG A 57 4.24 9.58 -5.64
CA ARG A 57 5.51 10.31 -5.65
C ARG A 57 5.94 10.64 -4.23
N PHE A 58 7.15 10.19 -3.91
CA PHE A 58 7.90 10.60 -2.73
C PHE A 58 8.90 11.67 -3.13
N CYS A 59 8.94 12.76 -2.38
CA CYS A 59 9.99 13.78 -2.44
C CYS A 59 10.84 13.74 -1.17
N ASN A 60 12.13 14.08 -1.33
CA ASN A 60 13.08 14.22 -0.23
C ASN A 60 13.12 13.02 0.73
N ILE A 61 13.15 11.80 0.20
CA ILE A 61 13.34 10.59 1.02
C ILE A 61 14.79 10.15 0.99
N LYS A 62 15.25 9.53 2.06
CA LYS A 62 16.60 8.96 2.10
C LYS A 62 16.77 7.88 1.04
N LYS A 63 17.95 7.83 0.43
CA LYS A 63 18.29 6.87 -0.62
C LYS A 63 18.23 5.40 -0.19
N ASP A 64 18.54 5.10 1.07
CA ASP A 64 18.39 3.77 1.66
C ASP A 64 16.91 3.34 1.75
N VAL A 65 16.02 4.26 2.16
CA VAL A 65 14.57 4.05 2.19
C VAL A 65 14.04 3.80 0.79
N ALA A 66 14.43 4.61 -0.20
CA ALA A 66 14.07 4.37 -1.58
C ALA A 66 14.55 2.99 -2.06
N SER A 67 15.79 2.63 -1.73
CA SER A 67 16.37 1.32 -2.04
C SER A 67 15.57 0.17 -1.41
N HIS A 68 15.02 0.33 -0.21
CA HIS A 68 14.12 -0.65 0.39
C HIS A 68 12.76 -0.73 -0.33
N LEU A 69 12.20 0.39 -0.77
CA LEU A 69 10.92 0.42 -1.47
C LEU A 69 11.00 -0.24 -2.86
N VAL A 70 12.08 0.02 -3.62
CA VAL A 70 12.26 -0.55 -4.97
C VAL A 70 12.50 -2.07 -4.99
N ARG A 71 12.83 -2.67 -3.84
CA ARG A 71 12.99 -4.13 -3.70
C ARG A 71 11.67 -4.89 -3.74
N HIS A 72 10.53 -4.20 -3.62
CA HIS A 72 9.25 -4.86 -3.72
C HIS A 72 8.94 -5.14 -5.20
N THR A 73 9.00 -6.40 -5.63
CA THR A 73 8.78 -6.74 -7.05
C THR A 73 7.49 -7.53 -7.29
N LYS A 74 6.79 -7.93 -6.21
CA LYS A 74 5.51 -8.65 -6.30
C LYS A 74 4.46 -7.77 -6.98
N ASN A 75 3.67 -8.35 -7.87
CA ASN A 75 2.65 -7.65 -8.67
C ASN A 75 3.22 -6.49 -9.54
N HIS A 76 4.50 -6.61 -9.93
CA HIS A 76 5.15 -5.84 -11.00
C HIS A 76 5.04 -4.30 -10.92
N PRO A 77 5.36 -3.66 -9.78
CA PRO A 77 5.48 -2.20 -9.72
C PRO A 77 6.59 -1.68 -10.65
N ARG A 78 6.41 -0.46 -11.14
CA ARG A 78 7.41 0.30 -11.89
C ARG A 78 7.96 1.42 -11.02
N TYR A 79 9.27 1.58 -11.04
CA TYR A 79 10.00 2.53 -10.21
C TYR A 79 10.72 3.56 -11.07
N PHE A 80 10.63 4.82 -10.69
CA PHE A 80 11.39 5.92 -11.28
C PHE A 80 12.09 6.67 -10.16
N MET A 81 13.40 6.55 -10.08
CA MET A 81 14.20 7.11 -9.00
C MET A 81 15.09 8.22 -9.57
N GLN A 82 15.19 9.34 -8.85
CA GLN A 82 16.16 10.38 -9.22
C GLN A 82 17.58 9.80 -9.23
N THR A 83 18.34 10.18 -10.25
CA THR A 83 19.69 9.64 -10.45
C THR A 83 20.69 10.33 -9.52
N SER A 84 21.64 9.57 -8.95
CA SER A 84 22.82 10.10 -8.25
C SER A 84 24.07 10.02 -9.14
N ARG A 85 23.91 10.12 -10.46
CA ARG A 85 25.02 10.06 -11.42
C ARG A 85 25.81 11.37 -11.40
N PRO A 86 27.12 11.35 -11.05
CA PRO A 86 27.92 12.58 -10.96
C PRO A 86 27.96 13.40 -12.25
N ASP A 87 27.92 12.73 -13.40
CA ASP A 87 27.91 13.36 -14.72
C ASP A 87 26.61 14.15 -15.01
N ILE A 88 25.49 13.79 -14.36
CA ILE A 88 24.20 14.48 -14.50
C ILE A 88 24.02 15.51 -13.39
N VAL A 89 24.26 15.11 -12.14
CA VAL A 89 23.96 15.92 -10.95
C VAL A 89 25.11 16.88 -10.59
N LYS A 90 26.28 16.73 -11.24
CA LYS A 90 27.48 17.56 -11.05
C LYS A 90 27.96 17.61 -9.60
N LYS A 91 27.81 16.49 -8.88
CA LYS A 91 28.28 16.30 -7.49
C LYS A 91 28.73 14.86 -7.26
N GLU A 92 29.59 14.65 -6.26
CA GLU A 92 29.96 13.31 -5.83
C GLU A 92 28.77 12.55 -5.22
N ARG A 93 28.86 11.22 -5.23
CA ARG A 93 27.80 10.37 -4.68
C ARG A 93 27.79 10.47 -3.16
N ASP A 94 26.67 10.93 -2.64
CA ASP A 94 26.39 10.94 -1.21
C ASP A 94 25.48 9.74 -0.84
N PRO A 95 25.88 8.86 0.09
CA PRO A 95 25.03 7.78 0.61
C PRO A 95 23.79 8.30 1.36
N ASP A 96 23.89 9.45 2.03
CA ASP A 96 22.83 10.07 2.84
C ASP A 96 21.95 11.02 2.03
N GLU A 97 22.14 11.07 0.70
CA GLU A 97 21.39 11.91 -0.22
C GLU A 97 19.87 11.70 -0.08
N LEU A 98 19.15 12.82 -0.05
CA LEU A 98 17.70 12.84 -0.22
C LEU A 98 17.36 12.86 -1.71
N ILE A 99 16.44 11.99 -2.10
CA ILE A 99 16.05 11.79 -3.49
C ILE A 99 14.53 11.70 -3.63
N GLY A 100 14.08 11.93 -4.86
CA GLY A 100 12.72 11.63 -5.31
C GLY A 100 12.58 10.18 -5.80
N LEU A 101 11.43 9.58 -5.49
CA LEU A 101 11.03 8.27 -5.97
C LEU A 101 9.58 8.33 -6.44
N GLU A 102 9.32 7.92 -7.68
CA GLU A 102 7.98 7.60 -8.14
C GLU A 102 7.78 6.10 -8.23
N ILE A 103 6.58 5.66 -7.88
CA ILE A 103 6.16 4.27 -7.98
C ILE A 103 4.83 4.24 -8.73
N VAL A 104 4.76 3.48 -9.82
CA VAL A 104 3.50 3.14 -10.48
C VAL A 104 3.20 1.68 -10.20
N LEU A 105 2.07 1.40 -9.57
CA LEU A 105 1.74 0.07 -9.08
C LEU A 105 0.23 -0.11 -8.97
N ASN A 106 -0.22 -1.36 -8.88
CA ASN A 106 -1.61 -1.68 -8.59
C ASN A 106 -1.87 -1.75 -7.07
N PRO A 107 -3.14 -1.73 -6.62
CA PRO A 107 -3.49 -1.78 -5.20
C PRO A 107 -2.99 -3.04 -4.50
N LEU A 108 -3.01 -4.20 -5.17
CA LEU A 108 -2.52 -5.46 -4.60
C LEU A 108 -1.00 -5.40 -4.33
N ALA A 109 -0.24 -4.81 -5.25
CA ALA A 109 1.18 -4.54 -5.06
C ALA A 109 1.40 -3.63 -3.84
N LEU A 110 0.61 -2.56 -3.70
CA LEU A 110 0.75 -1.65 -2.56
C LEU A 110 0.42 -2.33 -1.22
N ILE A 111 -0.65 -3.14 -1.17
CA ILE A 111 -1.01 -3.93 0.02
C ILE A 111 0.13 -4.89 0.38
N ASN A 112 0.66 -5.62 -0.60
CA ASN A 112 1.77 -6.53 -0.38
C ASN A 112 3.06 -5.82 0.07
N MET A 113 3.31 -4.61 -0.43
CA MET A 113 4.40 -3.76 0.04
C MET A 113 4.17 -3.34 1.50
N ALA A 114 2.97 -2.87 1.83
CA ALA A 114 2.61 -2.42 3.17
C ALA A 114 2.76 -3.55 4.21
N ARG A 115 2.35 -4.77 3.89
CA ARG A 115 2.53 -5.97 4.76
C ARG A 115 3.95 -6.13 5.27
N GLN A 116 4.93 -5.88 4.40
CA GLN A 116 6.35 -6.02 4.71
C GLN A 116 6.94 -4.74 5.32
N ARG A 117 6.56 -3.56 4.80
CA ARG A 117 7.20 -2.29 5.15
C ARG A 117 6.58 -1.58 6.36
N LEU A 118 5.35 -1.92 6.74
CA LEU A 118 4.74 -1.49 8.01
C LEU A 118 5.12 -2.41 9.18
N CYS A 119 5.77 -3.55 8.92
CA CYS A 119 6.28 -4.42 9.96
C CYS A 119 7.31 -3.68 10.85
N PHE A 120 7.32 -3.98 12.15
CA PHE A 120 8.28 -3.40 13.09
C PHE A 120 9.73 -3.85 12.83
N ASN A 121 9.93 -4.99 12.16
CA ASN A 121 11.25 -5.43 11.70
C ASN A 121 11.76 -4.65 10.49
N SER A 122 10.89 -3.95 9.77
CA SER A 122 11.33 -3.04 8.71
C SER A 122 12.11 -1.89 9.34
N GLN A 123 13.10 -1.37 8.62
CA GLN A 123 13.86 -0.19 9.05
C GLN A 123 12.90 0.95 9.43
N GLU A 124 13.15 1.60 10.57
CA GLU A 124 12.27 2.63 11.12
C GLU A 124 11.99 3.76 10.13
N ALA A 125 13.01 4.26 9.43
CA ALA A 125 12.86 5.31 8.43
C ALA A 125 11.93 4.89 7.28
N THR A 126 12.06 3.66 6.79
CA THR A 126 11.18 3.11 5.75
C THR A 126 9.75 2.96 6.26
N ARG A 127 9.58 2.46 7.49
CA ARG A 127 8.26 2.33 8.12
C ARG A 127 7.59 3.69 8.31
N LYS A 128 8.33 4.74 8.70
CA LYS A 128 7.81 6.11 8.83
C LYS A 128 7.26 6.65 7.51
N GLU A 129 7.98 6.49 6.39
CA GLU A 129 7.47 6.91 5.09
C GLU A 129 6.19 6.13 4.68
N MET A 130 6.12 4.83 4.99
CA MET A 130 4.91 4.03 4.72
C MET A 130 3.72 4.40 5.62
N ILE A 131 3.96 4.75 6.89
CA ILE A 131 2.92 5.31 7.77
C ILE A 131 2.46 6.67 7.23
N GLY A 132 3.38 7.50 6.74
CA GLY A 132 3.08 8.75 6.05
C GLY A 132 2.16 8.55 4.85
N LEU A 133 2.49 7.59 3.98
CA LEU A 133 1.63 7.21 2.86
C LEU A 133 0.24 6.72 3.30
N LYS A 134 0.19 5.86 4.32
CA LYS A 134 -1.08 5.37 4.87
C LYS A 134 -1.94 6.54 5.36
N ASN A 135 -1.37 7.46 6.14
CA ASN A 135 -2.09 8.59 6.69
C ASN A 135 -2.54 9.57 5.60
N TYR A 136 -1.69 9.79 4.58
CA TYR A 136 -2.05 10.56 3.39
C TYR A 136 -3.32 9.98 2.75
N LEU A 137 -3.34 8.68 2.47
CA LEU A 137 -4.50 7.99 1.88
C LEU A 137 -5.74 8.08 2.78
N LEU A 138 -5.59 7.90 4.10
CA LEU A 138 -6.70 8.02 5.05
C LEU A 138 -7.30 9.44 5.12
N GLY A 139 -6.56 10.46 4.70
CA GLY A 139 -7.03 11.84 4.60
C GLY A 139 -7.75 12.16 3.28
N GLU A 140 -7.68 11.28 2.29
CA GLU A 140 -8.32 11.50 0.98
C GLU A 140 -9.85 11.46 1.06
N THR A 141 -10.49 12.31 0.26
CA THR A 141 -11.95 12.34 0.12
C THR A 141 -12.47 11.27 -0.84
N ASP A 142 -11.64 10.89 -1.82
CA ASP A 142 -11.92 9.80 -2.74
C ASP A 142 -12.15 8.48 -2.00
N ALA A 143 -13.29 7.83 -2.28
CA ALA A 143 -13.72 6.65 -1.55
C ALA A 143 -12.74 5.48 -1.69
N PHE A 144 -12.15 5.31 -2.87
CA PHE A 144 -11.20 4.23 -3.14
C PHE A 144 -9.86 4.48 -2.43
N LEU A 145 -9.23 5.64 -2.60
CA LEU A 145 -7.95 5.98 -1.96
C LEU A 145 -8.06 5.95 -0.43
N ASN A 146 -9.14 6.50 0.11
CA ASN A 146 -9.44 6.45 1.53
C ASN A 146 -9.49 5.01 2.05
N THR A 147 -10.22 4.16 1.34
CA THR A 147 -10.39 2.74 1.69
C THR A 147 -9.09 1.94 1.52
N LEU A 148 -8.29 2.28 0.51
CA LEU A 148 -6.96 1.71 0.30
C LEU A 148 -6.06 1.97 1.52
N GLY A 149 -6.08 3.19 2.06
CA GLY A 149 -5.34 3.53 3.30
C GLY A 149 -5.71 2.66 4.50
N PHE A 150 -6.98 2.26 4.63
CA PHE A 150 -7.42 1.38 5.72
C PHE A 150 -6.83 -0.02 5.64
N VAL A 151 -6.73 -0.59 4.44
CA VAL A 151 -6.23 -1.97 4.24
C VAL A 151 -4.71 -2.07 4.23
N LEU A 152 -3.98 -0.95 4.24
CA LEU A 152 -2.52 -0.96 4.40
C LEU A 152 -2.16 -1.30 5.85
N VAL A 153 -1.89 -2.57 6.11
CA VAL A 153 -1.54 -3.08 7.44
C VAL A 153 -0.34 -4.03 7.37
N PRO A 154 0.42 -4.21 8.46
CA PRO A 154 1.45 -5.26 8.54
C PRO A 154 0.87 -6.66 8.30
N ASP A 155 1.70 -7.60 7.83
CA ASP A 155 1.28 -8.99 7.54
C ASP A 155 0.62 -9.67 8.74
N CYS A 156 1.16 -9.47 9.95
CA CYS A 156 0.59 -10.06 11.16
C CYS A 156 -0.79 -9.53 11.53
N VAL A 157 -1.12 -8.28 11.17
CA VAL A 157 -2.46 -7.71 11.36
C VAL A 157 -3.43 -8.34 10.37
N TYR A 158 -3.01 -8.41 9.11
CA TYR A 158 -3.80 -9.04 8.06
C TYR A 158 -4.13 -10.51 8.39
N ARG A 159 -3.17 -11.26 8.97
CA ARG A 159 -3.33 -12.68 9.36
C ARG A 159 -3.98 -12.89 10.73
N GLY A 160 -4.52 -11.86 11.36
CA GLY A 160 -5.19 -12.01 12.66
C GLY A 160 -4.23 -12.41 13.80
N ALA A 161 -3.18 -11.61 14.02
CA ALA A 161 -2.14 -11.79 15.05
C ALA A 161 -1.04 -12.80 14.74
N PHE A 162 -1.05 -13.44 13.57
CA PHE A 162 -0.06 -14.45 13.22
C PHE A 162 1.16 -13.86 12.49
N CYS A 163 2.36 -13.98 13.07
CA CYS A 163 3.59 -13.42 12.52
C CYS A 163 4.48 -14.50 11.88
N SER A 164 4.45 -14.58 10.55
CA SER A 164 5.23 -15.56 9.77
C SER A 164 6.75 -15.43 9.90
N GLN A 165 7.26 -14.23 10.21
CA GLN A 165 8.70 -14.01 10.41
C GLN A 165 9.22 -14.56 11.75
N ARG A 166 8.34 -14.71 12.75
CA ARG A 166 8.71 -15.34 14.04
C ARG A 166 8.92 -16.84 13.83
N ASP A 167 8.05 -17.49 13.06
CA ASP A 167 8.11 -18.95 12.85
C ASP A 167 9.36 -19.37 12.09
N LEU A 168 9.88 -18.48 11.25
CA LEU A 168 11.16 -18.66 10.57
C LEU A 168 12.38 -18.37 11.46
N GLY A 169 12.19 -17.96 12.72
CA GLY A 169 13.27 -17.56 13.63
C GLY A 169 13.98 -16.26 13.23
N LEU A 170 13.47 -15.54 12.23
CA LEU A 170 14.11 -14.37 11.62
C LEU A 170 13.81 -13.06 12.36
N ALA A 171 12.95 -13.08 13.38
CA ALA A 171 12.57 -11.87 14.08
C ALA A 171 12.10 -12.09 15.52
N LYS A 172 12.43 -11.09 16.35
CA LYS A 172 11.87 -10.87 17.69
C LYS A 172 10.61 -9.97 17.60
N CYS A 173 9.79 -10.15 16.56
CA CYS A 173 8.63 -9.27 16.33
C CYS A 173 7.49 -9.60 17.29
N CYS A 174 7.31 -8.73 18.29
CA CYS A 174 6.38 -8.87 19.39
C CYS A 174 5.00 -8.30 19.02
N TYR A 175 4.07 -9.16 18.58
CA TYR A 175 2.65 -8.83 18.56
C TYR A 175 1.91 -9.32 19.82
N ASN A 176 2.57 -10.13 20.67
CA ASN A 176 2.00 -10.63 21.93
C ASN A 176 2.21 -9.72 23.16
N THR A 177 2.83 -8.54 23.02
CA THR A 177 3.14 -7.67 24.17
C THR A 177 2.50 -6.28 24.12
N VAL A 178 1.72 -5.95 23.09
CA VAL A 178 1.16 -4.60 22.93
C VAL A 178 -0.36 -4.65 22.86
N ASN A 179 -1.00 -4.00 23.84
CA ASN A 179 -2.45 -3.85 24.05
C ASN A 179 -3.17 -3.07 22.90
N THR A 180 -2.51 -2.91 21.75
CA THR A 180 -3.01 -2.23 20.54
C THR A 180 -3.83 -3.16 19.64
N PHE A 181 -3.90 -4.46 19.96
CA PHE A 181 -4.72 -5.43 19.23
C PHE A 181 -6.20 -5.05 19.28
N GLY A 182 -6.73 -4.78 20.48
CA GLY A 182 -8.10 -4.35 20.68
C GLY A 182 -8.47 -3.23 19.71
N VAL A 183 -7.70 -2.14 19.66
CA VAL A 183 -8.05 -0.97 18.84
C VAL A 183 -7.89 -1.20 17.33
N VAL A 184 -6.87 -1.93 16.86
CA VAL A 184 -6.64 -2.13 15.41
C VAL A 184 -7.48 -3.26 14.86
N SER A 185 -7.61 -4.38 15.57
CA SER A 185 -8.51 -5.46 15.17
C SER A 185 -9.95 -5.07 15.37
N GLU A 186 -10.31 -4.33 16.42
CA GLU A 186 -11.63 -3.70 16.50
C GLU A 186 -11.79 -2.70 15.39
N ARG A 187 -10.86 -1.80 15.03
CA ARG A 187 -11.11 -0.91 13.89
C ARG A 187 -11.25 -1.66 12.56
N TYR A 188 -10.49 -2.73 12.34
CA TYR A 188 -10.59 -3.56 11.14
C TYR A 188 -11.88 -4.43 11.13
N ALA A 189 -12.26 -4.98 12.29
CA ALA A 189 -13.47 -5.81 12.48
C ALA A 189 -14.76 -4.97 12.64
N ILE A 190 -14.70 -3.82 13.32
CA ILE A 190 -15.71 -2.77 13.37
C ILE A 190 -15.89 -2.18 11.99
N PHE A 191 -14.85 -1.95 11.18
CA PHE A 191 -15.06 -1.50 9.80
C PHE A 191 -15.68 -2.62 8.95
N ALA A 192 -15.23 -3.88 9.11
CA ALA A 192 -15.90 -5.02 8.49
C ALA A 192 -17.36 -5.20 8.95
N GLY A 193 -17.69 -4.83 10.19
CA GLY A 193 -19.01 -4.95 10.81
C GLY A 193 -19.91 -3.70 10.72
N ARG A 194 -19.36 -2.49 10.52
CA ARG A 194 -20.08 -1.19 10.45
C ARG A 194 -20.90 -1.01 9.19
N PHE A 195 -20.72 -1.92 8.24
CA PHE A 195 -21.47 -1.91 7.01
C PHE A 195 -22.47 -3.07 6.93
N ASN A 196 -22.59 -3.92 7.95
CA ASN A 196 -23.67 -4.91 8.03
C ASN A 196 -24.99 -4.26 8.42
#